data_AF-A0A7I8DWP8-F1
#
_entry.id   AF-A0A7I8DWP8-F1
#
_cell.length_a   1.000
_cell.length_b   1.000
_cell.length_c   1.000
_cell.angle_alpha   90.00
_cell.angle_beta   90.00
_cell.angle_gamma   90.00
#
_symmetry.space_group_name_H-M   'P 1'
#
loop_
_entity.id
_entity.type
_entity.pdbx_description
1 polymer ?
#
loop_
_entity_poly.entity_id
_entity_poly.type
_entity_poly.pdbx_seq_one_letter_code
_entity_poly.pdbx_strand_id
1 'polypeptide(L)'
;MKVNRNVNKYIKDCKHFFPFLSKNEKIFLKRLKTNIIENIDSDNITYDDLCNEFGYPSDIIISYFEDQDANYLIKQSHIKNILKKAIIFCTIAVLICCLWRGILIYKSYRDSENSKIKNIEYTIEEKN
;
A
#
# COMPACT_ATOMS: atom_id res chain seq x y z
N MET A 1 -6.09 27.72 7.53
CA MET A 1 -7.52 27.45 7.23
C MET A 1 -7.87 26.07 7.76
N LYS A 2 -8.74 25.98 8.76
CA LYS A 2 -9.10 24.71 9.40
C LYS A 2 -10.11 24.02 8.50
N VAL A 3 -9.71 22.94 7.83
CA VAL A 3 -10.59 22.25 6.88
C VAL A 3 -11.74 21.59 7.64
N ASN A 4 -12.97 21.87 7.23
CA ASN A 4 -14.19 21.31 7.81
C ASN A 4 -14.14 19.76 7.77
N ARG A 5 -14.61 19.12 8.85
CA ARG A 5 -14.65 17.65 8.99
C ARG A 5 -15.50 17.00 7.89
N ASN A 6 -16.60 17.64 7.49
CA ASN A 6 -17.52 17.13 6.47
C ASN A 6 -16.89 17.15 5.09
N VAL A 7 -16.11 18.19 4.75
CA VAL A 7 -15.33 18.26 3.50
C VAL A 7 -14.31 17.11 3.43
N ASN A 8 -13.60 16.85 4.53
CA ASN A 8 -12.66 15.73 4.58
C ASN A 8 -13.37 14.37 4.47
N LYS A 9 -14.57 14.23 5.05
CA LYS A 9 -15.39 13.03 4.93
C LYS A 9 -15.81 12.82 3.47
N TYR A 10 -16.34 13.85 2.82
CA TYR A 10 -16.76 13.81 1.42
C TYR A 10 -15.63 13.39 0.48
N ILE A 11 -14.46 14.02 0.58
CA ILE A 11 -13.29 13.64 -0.24
C ILE A 11 -12.82 12.21 0.05
N LYS A 12 -12.95 11.74 1.29
CA LYS A 12 -12.62 10.36 1.67
C LYS A 12 -13.59 9.37 1.03
N ASP A 13 -14.86 9.71 0.96
CA ASP A 13 -15.87 8.87 0.31
C ASP A 13 -15.61 8.81 -1.21
N CYS A 14 -15.38 9.95 -1.87
CA CYS A 14 -14.96 9.98 -3.29
C CYS A 14 -13.71 9.11 -3.54
N LYS A 15 -12.74 9.17 -2.62
CA LYS A 15 -11.50 8.38 -2.70
C LYS A 15 -11.79 6.86 -2.66
N HIS A 16 -12.81 6.42 -1.92
CA HIS A 16 -13.09 5.00 -1.71
C HIS A 16 -13.64 4.32 -2.97
N PHE A 17 -14.31 5.07 -3.84
CA PHE A 17 -14.82 4.54 -5.11
C PHE A 17 -13.70 4.23 -6.12
N PHE A 18 -12.50 4.77 -5.92
CA PHE A 18 -11.36 4.46 -6.80
C PHE A 18 -10.75 3.10 -6.47
N PRO A 19 -10.68 2.16 -7.42
CA PRO A 19 -10.01 0.88 -7.21
C PRO A 19 -8.49 1.05 -7.05
N PHE A 20 -7.92 2.14 -7.56
CA PHE A 20 -6.53 2.52 -7.40
C PHE A 20 -6.37 4.03 -7.49
N LEU A 21 -5.54 4.63 -6.63
CA LEU A 21 -5.19 6.05 -6.72
C LEU A 21 -3.88 6.22 -7.49
N SER A 22 -3.97 6.39 -8.81
CA SER A 22 -2.82 6.79 -9.62
C SER A 22 -2.55 8.30 -9.46
N LYS A 23 -1.60 8.84 -10.23
CA LYS A 23 -1.28 10.28 -10.19
C LYS A 23 -2.47 11.13 -10.60
N ASN A 24 -3.23 10.70 -11.60
CA ASN A 24 -4.33 11.48 -12.16
C ASN A 24 -5.50 11.59 -11.18
N GLU A 25 -5.90 10.48 -10.54
CA GLU A 25 -6.96 10.46 -9.53
C GLU A 25 -6.56 11.27 -8.30
N LYS A 26 -5.28 11.23 -7.91
CA LYS A 26 -4.76 12.09 -6.82
C LYS A 26 -4.85 13.57 -7.16
N ILE A 27 -4.51 13.95 -8.39
CA ILE A 27 -4.60 15.33 -8.87
C ILE A 27 -6.07 15.77 -8.92
N PHE A 28 -6.95 14.91 -9.43
CA PHE A 28 -8.39 15.15 -9.48
C PHE A 28 -8.98 15.39 -8.08
N LEU A 29 -8.78 14.45 -7.15
CA LEU A 29 -9.27 14.59 -5.77
C LEU A 29 -8.69 15.83 -5.06
N LYS A 30 -7.44 16.21 -5.36
CA LYS A 30 -6.84 17.43 -4.82
C LYS A 30 -7.51 18.68 -5.38
N ARG A 31 -7.76 18.73 -6.70
CA ARG A 31 -8.48 19.83 -7.36
C ARG A 31 -9.90 19.94 -6.83
N LEU A 32 -10.62 18.82 -6.71
CA LEU A 32 -11.95 18.77 -6.12
C LEU A 32 -11.95 19.33 -4.70
N LYS A 33 -11.00 18.89 -3.86
CA LYS A 33 -10.86 19.39 -2.49
C LYS A 33 -10.58 20.89 -2.44
N THR A 34 -9.71 21.39 -3.30
CA THR A 34 -9.40 22.82 -3.38
C THR A 34 -10.62 23.63 -3.81
N ASN A 35 -11.33 23.18 -4.85
CA ASN A 35 -12.55 23.80 -5.34
C ASN A 35 -13.63 23.90 -4.23
N ILE A 36 -13.82 22.83 -3.46
CA ILE A 36 -14.74 22.81 -2.32
C ILE A 36 -14.32 23.81 -1.23
N ILE A 37 -13.02 23.91 -0.92
CA ILE A 37 -12.51 24.84 0.11
C ILE A 37 -12.62 26.31 -0.35
N GLU A 38 -12.48 26.58 -1.64
CA GLU A 38 -12.54 27.93 -2.20
C GLU A 38 -13.97 28.46 -2.33
N ASN A 39 -14.96 27.59 -2.56
CA ASN A 39 -16.36 27.99 -2.70
C ASN A 39 -17.15 27.93 -1.38
N ILE A 40 -16.62 27.28 -0.34
CA ILE A 40 -17.29 27.17 0.95
C ILE A 40 -16.57 28.05 1.98
N ASP A 41 -17.18 29.20 2.25
CA ASP A 41 -16.73 30.12 3.29
C ASP A 41 -17.23 29.76 4.70
N SER A 42 -18.16 28.80 4.81
CA SER A 42 -18.84 28.46 6.08
C SER A 42 -18.20 27.28 6.81
N ASP A 43 -17.85 27.51 8.08
CA ASP A 43 -17.41 26.46 9.02
C ASP A 43 -18.52 25.43 9.35
N ASN A 44 -19.78 25.69 8.98
CA ASN A 44 -20.94 24.85 9.32
C ASN A 44 -21.54 24.07 8.13
N ILE A 45 -20.80 23.84 7.04
CA ILE A 45 -21.33 23.08 5.90
C ILE A 45 -21.65 21.62 6.28
N THR A 46 -22.82 21.14 5.89
CA THR A 46 -23.26 19.74 6.07
C THR A 46 -22.80 18.88 4.90
N TYR A 47 -22.78 17.56 5.09
CA TYR A 47 -22.47 16.62 4.00
C TYR A 47 -23.50 16.68 2.85
N ASP A 48 -24.77 16.87 3.18
CA ASP A 48 -25.83 16.94 2.17
C ASP A 48 -25.71 18.21 1.32
N ASP A 49 -25.31 19.34 1.93
CA ASP A 49 -25.00 20.58 1.21
C ASP A 49 -23.88 20.35 0.18
N LEU A 50 -22.82 19.62 0.57
CA LEU A 50 -21.74 19.24 -0.36
C LEU A 50 -22.26 18.38 -1.52
N CYS A 51 -23.17 17.45 -1.25
CA CYS A 51 -23.75 16.59 -2.28
C CYS A 51 -24.69 17.36 -3.21
N ASN A 52 -25.42 18.34 -2.70
CA ASN A 52 -26.32 19.18 -3.49
C ASN A 52 -25.55 20.14 -4.41
N GLU A 53 -24.44 20.71 -3.94
CA GLU A 53 -23.67 21.71 -4.69
C GLU A 53 -22.66 21.07 -5.65
N PHE A 54 -21.93 20.04 -5.21
CA PHE A 54 -20.87 19.40 -6.01
C PHE A 54 -21.31 18.10 -6.67
N GLY A 55 -22.42 17.50 -6.22
CA GLY A 55 -22.90 16.20 -6.66
C GLY A 55 -22.55 15.07 -5.68
N TYR A 56 -23.18 13.90 -5.86
CA TYR A 56 -22.85 12.74 -5.04
C TYR A 56 -21.46 12.18 -5.41
N PRO A 57 -20.70 11.67 -4.42
CA PRO A 57 -19.39 11.05 -4.67
C PRO A 57 -19.39 10.00 -5.79
N SER A 58 -20.44 9.18 -5.89
CA SER A 58 -20.59 8.18 -6.95
C SER A 58 -20.60 8.83 -8.33
N ASP A 59 -21.42 9.87 -8.49
CA ASP A 59 -21.73 10.47 -9.79
C ASP A 59 -20.53 11.25 -10.31
N ILE A 60 -19.82 11.94 -9.40
CA ILE A 60 -18.55 12.60 -9.72
C ILE A 60 -17.51 11.59 -10.20
N ILE A 61 -17.40 10.44 -9.54
CA ILE A 61 -16.43 9.43 -9.93
C ILE A 61 -16.82 8.78 -11.27
N ILE A 62 -18.12 8.55 -11.51
CA ILE A 62 -18.63 8.04 -12.78
C ILE A 62 -18.29 9.02 -13.91
N SER A 63 -18.65 10.29 -13.76
CA SER A 63 -18.32 11.34 -14.74
C SER A 63 -16.81 11.43 -14.98
N TYR A 64 -15.99 11.34 -13.94
CA TYR A 64 -14.53 11.30 -14.09
C TYR A 64 -14.06 10.16 -14.99
N PHE A 65 -14.64 8.97 -14.85
CA PHE A 65 -14.28 7.79 -15.66
C PHE A 65 -14.87 7.82 -17.07
N GLU A 66 -16.06 8.38 -17.25
CA GLU A 66 -16.67 8.61 -18.57
C GLU A 66 -15.83 9.57 -19.43
N ASP A 67 -15.24 10.58 -18.80
CA ASP A 67 -14.33 11.52 -19.45
C ASP A 67 -12.93 10.94 -19.75
N GLN A 68 -12.59 9.74 -19.26
CA GLN A 68 -11.30 9.11 -19.55
C GLN A 68 -11.31 8.30 -20.85
N ASP A 69 -10.23 8.39 -21.61
CA ASP A 69 -10.01 7.55 -22.79
C ASP A 69 -10.05 6.05 -22.46
N ALA A 70 -10.63 5.25 -23.36
CA ALA A 70 -10.63 3.79 -23.27
C ALA A 70 -9.21 3.20 -23.08
N ASN A 71 -8.20 3.84 -23.69
CA ASN A 71 -6.79 3.45 -23.53
C ASN A 71 -6.29 3.57 -22.08
N TYR A 72 -6.76 4.58 -21.34
CA TYR A 72 -6.43 4.76 -19.93
C TYR A 72 -7.04 3.65 -19.07
N LEU A 73 -8.30 3.30 -19.33
CA LEU A 73 -9.01 2.23 -18.62
C LEU A 73 -8.35 0.85 -18.87
N ILE A 74 -7.98 0.56 -20.11
CA ILE A 74 -7.25 -0.67 -20.49
C ILE A 74 -5.91 -0.73 -19.74
N LYS A 75 -5.14 0.36 -19.73
CA LYS A 75 -3.87 0.44 -18.99
C LYS A 75 -4.06 0.19 -17.50
N GLN A 76 -5.12 0.74 -16.90
CA GLN A 76 -5.42 0.54 -15.49
C GLN A 76 -5.74 -0.94 -15.18
N SER A 77 -6.42 -1.64 -16.08
CA SER A 77 -6.67 -3.08 -15.99
C SER A 77 -5.37 -3.91 -16.01
N HIS A 78 -4.45 -3.59 -16.92
CA HIS A 78 -3.15 -4.27 -16.97
C HIS A 78 -2.31 -4.03 -15.71
N ILE A 79 -2.34 -2.83 -15.13
CA ILE A 79 -1.64 -2.51 -13.88
C ILE A 79 -2.11 -3.41 -12.73
N LYS A 80 -3.43 -3.66 -12.61
CA LYS A 80 -3.98 -4.58 -11.59
C LYS A 80 -3.41 -6.00 -11.75
N ASN A 81 -3.28 -6.47 -12.99
CA ASN A 81 -2.71 -7.79 -13.28
C ASN A 81 -1.22 -7.86 -12.95
N ILE A 82 -0.46 -6.80 -13.22
CA ILE A 82 0.96 -6.70 -12.85
C ILE A 82 1.12 -6.70 -11.33
N LEU A 83 0.31 -5.93 -10.60
CA LEU A 83 0.36 -5.86 -9.14
C LEU A 83 0.07 -7.22 -8.49
N LYS A 84 -0.93 -7.96 -8.99
CA LYS A 84 -1.22 -9.33 -8.52
C LYS A 84 -0.02 -10.25 -8.69
N LYS A 85 0.62 -10.23 -9.86
CA LYS A 85 1.83 -11.02 -10.13
C LYS A 85 2.99 -10.62 -9.22
N ALA A 86 3.17 -9.33 -8.96
CA ALA A 86 4.22 -8.82 -8.07
C ALA A 86 4.04 -9.32 -6.62
N ILE A 87 2.82 -9.33 -6.09
CA ILE A 87 2.53 -9.86 -4.74
C ILE A 87 2.92 -11.34 -4.64
N ILE A 88 2.51 -12.15 -5.63
CA ILE A 88 2.86 -13.58 -5.67
C ILE A 88 4.38 -13.75 -5.70
N PHE A 89 5.07 -13.00 -6.55
CA PHE A 89 6.54 -13.04 -6.62
C PHE A 89 7.19 -12.66 -5.28
N CYS A 90 6.72 -11.61 -4.61
CA CYS A 90 7.21 -11.21 -3.29
C CYS A 90 7.00 -12.32 -2.24
N THR A 91 5.85 -13.00 -2.23
CA THR A 91 5.62 -14.11 -1.29
C THR A 91 6.61 -15.25 -1.49
N ILE A 92 6.91 -15.60 -2.74
CA ILE A 92 7.89 -16.64 -3.06
C ILE A 92 9.30 -16.21 -2.63
N ALA A 93 9.67 -14.95 -2.88
CA ALA A 93 10.96 -14.41 -2.46
C ALA A 93 11.16 -14.45 -0.93
N VAL A 94 10.13 -14.12 -0.16
CA VAL A 94 10.18 -14.20 1.31
C VAL A 94 10.40 -15.64 1.77
N LEU A 95 9.69 -16.62 1.17
CA LEU A 95 9.88 -18.03 1.50
C LEU A 95 11.32 -18.51 1.24
N ILE A 96 11.90 -18.11 0.11
CA ILE A 96 13.30 -18.44 -0.23
C ILE A 96 14.27 -17.81 0.80
N CYS A 97 14.04 -16.54 1.18
CA CYS A 97 14.83 -15.87 2.20
C CYS A 97 14.74 -16.56 3.57
N CYS A 98 13.56 -17.05 3.96
CA CYS A 98 13.35 -17.80 5.19
C CYS A 98 14.14 -19.11 5.18
N LEU A 99 14.09 -19.86 4.07
CA LEU A 99 14.85 -21.11 3.92
C LEU A 99 16.36 -20.86 4.00
N TRP A 100 16.85 -19.81 3.33
CA TRP A 100 18.28 -19.45 3.36
C TRP A 100 18.75 -19.10 4.78
N ARG A 101 17.97 -18.30 5.52
CA ARG A 101 18.24 -17.98 6.93
C ARG A 101 18.24 -19.23 7.80
N GLY A 102 17.30 -20.14 7.58
CA GLY A 102 17.24 -21.43 8.27
C GLY A 102 18.50 -22.28 8.06
N ILE A 103 18.96 -22.39 6.81
CA ILE A 103 20.20 -23.12 6.47
C ILE A 103 21.42 -22.47 7.13
N LEU A 104 21.52 -21.14 7.12
CA LEU A 104 22.63 -20.43 7.77
C LEU A 104 22.70 -20.74 9.27
N ILE A 105 21.56 -20.65 9.97
CA ILE A 105 21.48 -20.94 11.41
C ILE A 105 21.80 -22.41 11.68
N TYR A 106 21.28 -23.34 10.87
CA TYR A 106 21.58 -24.76 11.00
C TYR A 106 23.07 -25.06 10.84
N LYS A 107 23.72 -24.42 9.84
CA LYS A 107 25.17 -24.54 9.65
C LYS A 107 25.93 -24.01 10.87
N SER A 108 25.57 -22.83 11.38
CA SER A 108 26.18 -22.26 12.58
C SER A 108 26.00 -23.14 13.82
N TYR A 109 24.85 -23.80 13.97
CA TYR A 109 24.59 -24.75 15.06
C TYR A 109 25.51 -25.98 14.95
N ARG A 110 25.55 -26.62 13.77
CA ARG A 110 26.40 -27.80 13.53
C ARG A 110 27.89 -27.48 13.68
N ASP A 111 28.33 -26.30 13.21
CA ASP A 111 29.71 -25.85 13.36
C ASP A 111 30.09 -25.66 14.85
N SER A 112 29.13 -25.20 15.68
CA SER A 112 29.32 -25.06 17.12
C SER A 112 29.42 -26.42 17.83
N GLU A 113 28.62 -27.40 17.41
CA GLU A 113 28.64 -28.76 17.95
C GLU A 113 29.95 -29.49 17.61
N ASN A 114 30.36 -29.44 16.34
CA ASN A 114 31.64 -30.01 15.89
C ASN A 114 32.84 -29.39 16.61
N SER A 115 32.81 -28.07 16.87
CA SER A 115 33.86 -27.37 17.61
C SER A 115 33.96 -27.83 19.07
N LYS A 116 32.83 -28.14 19.72
CA LYS A 116 32.81 -28.66 21.09
C LYS A 116 33.41 -30.07 21.16
N ILE A 117 33.05 -30.97 20.24
CA ILE A 117 33.55 -32.35 20.19
C ILE A 117 35.08 -32.36 20.00
N LYS A 118 35.59 -31.54 19.08
CA LYS A 118 37.02 -31.44 18.80
C LYS A 118 37.85 -31.04 20.04
N ASN A 119 37.34 -30.16 20.90
CA ASN A 119 38.05 -29.75 22.13
C ASN A 119 38.09 -30.87 23.20
N ILE A 120 37.11 -31.77 23.23
CA ILE A 120 37.07 -32.89 24.19
C ILE A 120 38.13 -33.95 23.83
N GLU A 121 38.41 -34.16 22.55
CA GLU A 121 39.40 -35.14 22.07
C GLU A 121 40.86 -34.78 22.42
N TYR A 122 41.18 -33.49 22.64
CA TYR A 122 42.54 -33.02 22.92
C TYR A 122 42.97 -33.03 24.40
N THR A 123 42.26 -33.72 25.30
CA THR A 123 42.63 -33.74 26.74
C THR A 123 42.73 -35.17 27.27
N ILE A 124 43.96 -35.71 27.30
CA ILE A 124 44.73 -36.21 28.48
C ILE A 124 45.98 -36.92 27.93
N GLU A 125 47.14 -36.25 28.00
CA GLU A 125 48.43 -36.92 28.25
C GLU A 125 49.11 -36.11 29.36
N GLU A 126 48.81 -36.45 30.62
CA GLU A 126 49.69 -36.05 31.72
C GLU A 126 50.97 -36.88 31.61
N LYS A 127 52.06 -36.20 31.25
CA LYS A 127 53.42 -36.76 31.28
C LYS A 127 53.80 -36.96 32.75
N ASN A 128 53.84 -38.22 33.16
CA ASN A 128 54.43 -38.71 34.41
C ASN A 128 55.96 -38.54 34.36
#